data_AF-A0A7K0X0H2-F1
#
_entry.id   AF-A0A7K0X0H2-F1
#
_cell.length_a   1.000
_cell.length_b   1.000
_cell.length_c   1.000
_cell.angle_alpha   90.00
_cell.angle_beta   90.00
_cell.angle_gamma   90.00
#
_symmetry.space_group_name_H-M   'P 1'
#
loop_
_entity.id
_entity.type
_entity.pdbx_description
1 polymer ?
#
loop_
_entity_poly.entity_id
_entity_poly.type
_entity_poly.pdbx_seq_one_letter_code
_entity_poly.pdbx_strand_id
1 'polypeptide(L)'
;MSRRTRLLLLLLLVVVVNLGPLGSWWTQERLDRDGVSERVAASTEGMPEGQVVVALPPEVTDAVAPDDADGTEDQAADRAGLLARTATLEPAAYDDAVATGEVEVTWLEDDPATYRVEGEQGGTGLATLLVVNAGVLLLVAVVLLLRGRTRPELRMVATADVRRVPPGPLLERVEGNDYVVRGDVESLSEDELVLAVADRRVRVLLDGHANPASYQHSVEVRGTMIG
;
A
#
# COMPACT_ATOMS: atom_id res chain seq x y z
N MET A 1 7.46 16.38 -10.03
CA MET A 1 7.48 15.79 -8.67
C MET A 1 8.92 15.40 -8.34
N SER A 2 9.45 15.90 -7.22
CA SER A 2 10.81 15.58 -6.78
C SER A 2 10.92 14.11 -6.34
N ARG A 3 12.14 13.54 -6.36
CA ARG A 3 12.39 12.18 -5.83
C ARG A 3 11.92 12.02 -4.39
N ARG A 4 12.07 13.07 -3.58
CA ARG A 4 11.65 13.11 -2.17
C ARG A 4 10.13 13.00 -2.01
N THR A 5 9.36 13.70 -2.84
CA THR A 5 7.89 13.65 -2.81
C THR A 5 7.36 12.26 -3.15
N ARG A 6 7.96 11.57 -4.12
CA ARG A 6 7.56 10.20 -4.49
C ARG A 6 7.84 9.20 -3.36
N LEU A 7 8.97 9.36 -2.70
CA LEU A 7 9.39 8.49 -1.60
C LEU A 7 8.48 8.68 -0.37
N LEU A 8 8.09 9.92 -0.07
CA LEU A 8 7.11 10.23 0.98
C LEU A 8 5.73 9.63 0.68
N LEU A 9 5.24 9.72 -0.56
CA LEU A 9 3.96 9.13 -0.94
C LEU A 9 3.97 7.60 -0.85
N LEU A 10 5.05 6.96 -1.28
CA LEU A 10 5.22 5.51 -1.14
C LEU A 10 5.25 5.10 0.34
N LEU A 11 5.97 5.84 1.18
CA LEU A 11 6.05 5.56 2.61
C LEU A 11 4.69 5.74 3.28
N LEU A 12 3.96 6.83 2.98
CA LEU A 12 2.60 7.05 3.48
C LEU A 12 1.65 5.91 3.07
N LEU A 13 1.72 5.48 1.81
CA LEU A 13 0.89 4.39 1.30
C LEU A 13 1.22 3.08 2.04
N VAL A 14 2.50 2.73 2.21
CA VAL A 14 2.92 1.56 2.98
C VAL A 14 2.36 1.63 4.40
N VAL A 15 2.45 2.77 5.08
CA VAL A 15 1.93 2.92 6.44
C VAL A 15 0.42 2.71 6.47
N VAL A 16 -0.36 3.45 5.67
CA VAL A 16 -1.83 3.37 5.67
C VAL A 16 -2.31 1.95 5.36
N VAL A 17 -1.63 1.29 4.43
CA VAL A 17 -1.99 -0.05 3.96
C VAL A 17 -1.65 -1.14 4.97
N ASN A 18 -0.58 -0.97 5.76
CA ASN A 18 -0.12 -1.98 6.72
C ASN A 18 -0.63 -1.76 8.15
N LEU A 19 -1.30 -0.63 8.45
CA LEU A 19 -1.81 -0.34 9.81
C LEU A 19 -2.78 -1.42 10.33
N GLY A 20 -3.71 -1.91 9.50
CA GLY A 20 -4.68 -2.93 9.88
C GLY A 20 -4.03 -4.26 10.31
N PRO A 21 -3.22 -4.90 9.43
CA PRO A 21 -2.52 -6.15 9.75
C PRO A 21 -1.59 -6.07 10.95
N LEU A 22 -0.94 -4.91 11.16
CA LEU A 22 -0.07 -4.69 12.32
C LEU A 22 -0.85 -4.72 13.63
N GLY A 23 -2.06 -4.14 13.66
CA GLY A 23 -2.94 -4.19 14.82
C GLY A 23 -3.35 -5.62 15.19
N SER A 24 -3.80 -6.41 14.20
CA SER A 24 -4.18 -7.81 14.44
C SER A 24 -3.02 -8.68 14.89
N TRP A 25 -1.82 -8.49 14.32
CA TRP A 25 -0.64 -9.23 14.72
C TRP A 25 -0.23 -8.91 16.16
N TRP A 26 -0.29 -7.64 16.55
CA TRP A 26 0.01 -7.21 17.91
C TRP A 26 -0.95 -7.83 18.93
N THR A 27 -2.25 -7.86 18.63
CA THR A 27 -3.25 -8.49 19.50
C THR A 27 -3.02 -10.00 19.62
N GLN A 28 -2.68 -10.67 18.51
CA GLN A 28 -2.37 -12.10 18.52
C GLN A 28 -1.15 -12.41 19.39
N GLU A 29 -0.07 -11.65 19.24
CA GLU A 29 1.15 -11.79 20.05
C GLU A 29 0.87 -11.58 21.54
N ARG A 30 0.01 -10.61 21.88
CA ARG A 30 -0.43 -10.42 23.27
C ARG A 30 -1.21 -11.61 23.80
N LEU A 31 -2.13 -12.16 23.02
CA LEU A 31 -2.88 -13.35 23.41
C LEU A 31 -1.97 -14.58 23.56
N ASP A 32 -0.94 -14.71 22.72
CA ASP A 32 0.01 -15.83 22.81
C ASP A 32 0.97 -15.69 24.01
N ARG A 33 1.26 -14.47 24.45
CA ARG A 33 2.21 -14.19 25.55
C ARG A 33 1.54 -14.09 26.91
N ASP A 34 0.43 -13.37 26.97
CA ASP A 34 -0.24 -12.93 28.20
C ASP A 34 -1.67 -13.50 28.30
N GLY A 35 -2.12 -14.31 27.34
CA GLY A 35 -3.47 -14.85 27.32
C GLY A 35 -3.66 -16.03 28.28
N VAL A 36 -4.88 -16.15 28.80
CA VAL A 36 -5.35 -17.29 29.58
C VAL A 36 -6.25 -18.15 28.71
N SER A 37 -5.94 -19.44 28.62
CA SER A 37 -6.68 -20.41 27.83
C SER A 37 -7.54 -21.31 28.72
N GLU A 38 -8.84 -21.37 28.42
CA GLU A 38 -9.78 -22.25 29.13
C GLU A 38 -10.80 -22.85 28.16
N ARG A 39 -11.33 -24.03 28.50
CA ARG A 39 -12.45 -24.63 27.76
C ARG A 39 -13.76 -24.07 28.26
N VAL A 40 -14.55 -23.57 27.31
CA VAL A 40 -15.82 -22.91 27.60
C VAL A 40 -16.93 -23.56 26.79
N ALA A 41 -18.15 -23.55 27.35
CA ALA A 41 -19.31 -24.12 26.70
C ALA A 41 -19.58 -23.44 25.35
N ALA A 42 -19.78 -24.26 24.32
CA ALA A 42 -20.08 -23.81 22.97
C ALA A 42 -21.43 -24.37 22.52
N SER A 43 -22.31 -23.51 22.00
CA SER A 43 -23.61 -23.93 21.49
C SER A 43 -23.65 -23.88 19.97
N THR A 44 -24.10 -24.98 19.35
CA THR A 44 -24.40 -25.08 17.91
C THR A 44 -25.90 -24.90 17.63
N GLU A 45 -26.73 -24.73 18.67
CA GLU A 45 -28.17 -24.70 18.52
C GLU A 45 -28.63 -23.48 17.71
N GLY A 46 -29.34 -23.73 16.61
CA GLY A 46 -29.85 -22.68 15.72
C GLY A 46 -28.80 -22.02 14.81
N MET A 47 -27.55 -22.51 14.80
CA MET A 47 -26.49 -21.99 13.94
C MET A 47 -26.31 -22.78 12.64
N PRO A 48 -25.82 -22.15 11.55
CA PRO A 48 -25.42 -22.85 10.33
C PRO A 48 -24.28 -23.84 10.60
N GLU A 49 -24.16 -24.88 9.78
CA GLU A 49 -23.02 -25.80 9.85
C GLU A 49 -21.68 -25.04 9.80
N GLY A 50 -20.78 -25.36 10.73
CA GLY A 50 -19.48 -24.72 10.87
C GLY A 50 -19.46 -23.47 11.77
N GLN A 51 -20.59 -23.07 12.38
CA GLN A 51 -20.66 -21.95 13.32
C GLN A 51 -21.05 -22.39 14.73
N VAL A 52 -20.42 -21.78 15.72
CA VAL A 52 -20.72 -21.97 17.15
C VAL A 52 -20.90 -20.61 17.82
N VAL A 53 -21.77 -20.55 18.83
CA VAL A 53 -21.83 -19.43 19.78
C VAL A 53 -20.94 -19.81 20.96
N VAL A 54 -19.96 -18.95 21.23
CA VAL A 54 -19.05 -19.08 22.36
C VAL A 54 -19.34 -17.94 23.32
N ALA A 55 -19.64 -18.26 24.58
CA ALA A 55 -19.84 -17.29 25.65
C ALA A 55 -18.76 -17.50 26.71
N LEU A 56 -18.06 -16.44 27.13
CA LEU A 56 -17.04 -16.51 28.17
C LEU A 56 -17.63 -16.91 29.55
N PRO A 57 -16.82 -17.50 30.44
CA PRO A 57 -17.28 -17.88 31.78
C PRO A 57 -17.85 -16.68 32.55
N PRO A 58 -18.87 -16.90 33.41
CA PRO A 58 -19.51 -15.83 34.17
C PRO A 58 -18.54 -15.05 35.08
N GLU A 59 -17.51 -15.74 35.58
CA GLU A 59 -16.45 -15.14 36.41
C GLU A 59 -15.68 -14.02 35.67
N VAL A 60 -15.57 -14.13 34.35
CA VAL A 60 -14.88 -13.18 33.49
C VAL A 60 -15.82 -12.05 33.06
N THR A 61 -17.10 -12.35 32.81
CA THR A 61 -18.11 -11.33 32.46
C THR A 61 -18.43 -10.42 33.64
N ASP A 62 -18.42 -10.95 34.87
CA ASP A 62 -18.66 -10.21 36.11
C ASP A 62 -17.54 -9.20 36.43
N ALA A 63 -16.29 -9.50 36.04
CA ALA A 63 -15.16 -8.59 36.20
C ALA A 63 -15.25 -7.35 35.28
N VAL A 64 -15.93 -7.48 34.14
CA VAL A 64 -16.06 -6.43 33.11
C VAL A 64 -17.32 -5.57 33.32
N ALA A 65 -18.36 -6.12 33.93
CA ALA A 65 -19.63 -5.43 34.21
C ALA A 65 -20.03 -5.50 35.71
N PRO A 66 -19.30 -4.80 36.61
CA PRO A 66 -19.51 -4.91 38.06
C PRO A 66 -20.81 -4.26 38.59
N ASP A 67 -21.48 -3.40 37.82
CA ASP A 67 -22.63 -2.61 38.29
C ASP A 67 -23.95 -3.40 38.44
N ASP A 68 -24.01 -4.66 37.98
CA ASP A 68 -25.21 -5.52 38.01
C ASP A 68 -25.01 -6.84 38.77
N ALA A 69 -24.06 -6.88 39.73
CA ALA A 69 -23.66 -8.09 40.46
C ALA A 69 -24.71 -8.68 41.42
N ASP A 70 -25.86 -8.02 41.62
CA ASP A 70 -26.96 -8.46 42.50
C ASP A 70 -28.06 -9.27 41.77
N GLY A 71 -27.82 -9.65 40.51
CA GLY A 71 -28.81 -10.26 39.63
C GLY A 71 -29.06 -11.77 39.81
N THR A 72 -30.33 -12.18 39.69
CA THR A 72 -30.83 -13.56 39.65
C THR A 72 -30.22 -14.40 38.51
N GLU A 73 -30.33 -15.75 38.55
CA GLU A 73 -29.81 -16.68 37.51
C GLU A 73 -30.18 -16.30 36.06
N ASP A 74 -31.38 -15.73 35.83
CA ASP A 74 -31.82 -15.22 34.52
C ASP A 74 -30.96 -14.04 33.99
N GLN A 75 -30.47 -13.17 34.87
CA GLN A 75 -29.64 -12.02 34.49
C GLN A 75 -28.19 -12.44 34.20
N ALA A 76 -27.72 -13.54 34.79
CA ALA A 76 -26.41 -14.11 34.46
C ALA A 76 -26.36 -14.64 33.01
N ALA A 77 -27.47 -15.20 32.51
CA ALA A 77 -27.58 -15.64 31.11
C ALA A 77 -27.58 -14.45 30.13
N ASP A 78 -28.28 -13.36 30.46
CA ASP A 78 -28.23 -12.11 29.69
C ASP A 78 -26.82 -11.48 29.69
N ARG A 79 -26.09 -11.59 30.81
CA ARG A 79 -24.71 -11.07 30.97
C ARG A 79 -23.69 -11.88 30.17
N ALA A 80 -23.82 -13.21 30.14
CA ALA A 80 -23.03 -14.09 29.28
C ALA A 80 -23.23 -13.76 27.79
N GLY A 81 -24.42 -13.28 27.42
CA GLY A 81 -24.74 -12.77 26.08
C GLY A 81 -23.92 -11.55 25.65
N LEU A 82 -23.41 -10.72 26.59
CA LEU A 82 -22.64 -9.50 26.26
C LEU A 82 -21.25 -9.80 25.69
N LEU A 83 -20.66 -10.92 26.08
CA LEU A 83 -19.39 -11.41 25.54
C LEU A 83 -19.59 -12.64 24.64
N ALA A 84 -20.83 -12.99 24.30
CA ALA A 84 -21.13 -14.06 23.37
C ALA A 84 -20.84 -13.62 21.92
N ARG A 85 -20.01 -14.39 21.22
CA ARG A 85 -19.71 -14.16 19.80
C ARG A 85 -19.92 -15.43 19.01
N THR A 86 -20.40 -15.26 17.79
CA THR A 86 -20.41 -16.32 16.79
C THR A 86 -19.02 -16.47 16.19
N ALA A 87 -18.45 -17.68 16.30
CA ALA A 87 -17.19 -18.05 15.67
C ALA A 87 -17.44 -19.08 14.57
N THR A 88 -16.78 -18.91 13.43
CA THR A 88 -16.78 -19.91 12.35
C THR A 88 -15.56 -20.81 12.56
N LEU A 89 -15.76 -22.11 12.78
CA LEU A 89 -14.68 -23.05 13.06
C LEU A 89 -14.19 -23.79 11.82
N GLU A 90 -12.95 -24.25 11.85
CA GLU A 90 -12.43 -25.25 10.92
C GLU A 90 -13.18 -26.58 11.10
N PRO A 91 -13.33 -27.41 10.04
CA PRO A 91 -14.14 -28.63 10.12
C PRO A 91 -13.76 -29.56 11.29
N ALA A 92 -12.47 -29.74 11.55
CA ALA A 92 -12.00 -30.58 12.64
C ALA A 92 -12.32 -30.01 14.04
N ALA A 93 -12.22 -28.68 14.19
CA ALA A 93 -12.56 -27.99 15.44
C ALA A 93 -14.08 -27.96 15.66
N TYR A 94 -14.87 -27.84 14.59
CA TYR A 94 -16.32 -27.94 14.66
C TYR A 94 -16.77 -29.34 15.08
N ASP A 95 -16.19 -30.40 14.51
CA ASP A 95 -16.50 -31.78 14.90
C ASP A 95 -16.17 -32.05 16.37
N ASP A 96 -15.06 -31.50 16.89
CA ASP A 96 -14.67 -31.61 18.29
C ASP A 96 -15.63 -30.83 19.22
N ALA A 97 -16.03 -29.62 18.82
CA ALA A 97 -17.01 -28.81 19.54
C ALA A 97 -18.39 -29.50 19.59
N VAL A 98 -18.82 -30.14 18.51
CA VAL A 98 -20.07 -30.92 18.47
C VAL A 98 -19.98 -32.15 19.36
N ALA A 99 -18.81 -32.80 19.42
CA ALA A 99 -18.60 -34.00 20.23
C ALA A 99 -18.52 -33.71 21.74
N THR A 100 -17.90 -32.61 22.12
CA THR A 100 -17.62 -32.26 23.52
C THR A 100 -18.57 -31.24 24.11
N GLY A 101 -19.19 -30.39 23.29
CA GLY A 101 -19.98 -29.25 23.72
C GLY A 101 -19.13 -28.08 24.25
N GLU A 102 -17.81 -28.15 24.09
CA GLU A 102 -16.85 -27.16 24.60
C GLU A 102 -15.88 -26.73 23.49
N VAL A 103 -15.38 -25.49 23.59
CA VAL A 103 -14.31 -24.98 22.73
C VAL A 103 -13.27 -24.27 23.59
N GLU A 104 -12.00 -24.40 23.21
CA GLU A 104 -10.91 -23.70 23.87
C GLU A 104 -10.87 -22.23 23.45
N VAL A 105 -10.89 -21.33 24.43
CA VAL A 105 -10.88 -19.88 24.23
C VAL A 105 -9.70 -19.30 24.97
N THR A 106 -8.97 -18.40 24.31
CA THR A 106 -7.88 -17.63 24.93
C THR A 106 -8.24 -16.16 24.99
N TRP A 107 -8.20 -15.53 26.16
CA TRP A 107 -8.49 -14.09 26.34
C TRP A 107 -7.40 -13.38 27.14
N LEU A 108 -7.41 -12.04 27.11
CA LEU A 108 -6.53 -11.21 27.95
C LEU A 108 -7.20 -10.92 29.30
N GLU A 109 -6.51 -11.16 30.41
CA GLU A 109 -7.05 -10.86 31.75
C GLU A 109 -7.36 -9.37 31.94
N ASP A 110 -6.50 -8.49 31.42
CA ASP A 110 -6.67 -7.04 31.52
C ASP A 110 -7.77 -6.48 30.59
N ASP A 111 -8.15 -7.24 29.54
CA ASP A 111 -9.14 -6.86 28.54
C ASP A 111 -9.88 -8.10 28.00
N PRO A 112 -10.85 -8.64 28.75
CA PRO A 112 -11.47 -9.92 28.42
C PRO A 112 -12.38 -9.87 27.19
N ALA A 113 -12.73 -8.67 26.73
CA ALA A 113 -13.42 -8.48 25.46
C ALA A 113 -12.53 -8.85 24.25
N THR A 114 -11.21 -8.87 24.45
CA THR A 114 -10.24 -9.34 23.46
C THR A 114 -9.96 -10.82 23.68
N TYR A 115 -10.57 -11.68 22.85
CA TYR A 115 -10.38 -13.12 22.90
C TYR A 115 -10.31 -13.78 21.51
N ARG A 116 -9.71 -14.97 21.49
CA ARG A 116 -9.54 -15.85 20.33
C ARG A 116 -10.15 -17.21 20.65
N VAL A 117 -10.92 -17.73 19.70
CA VAL A 117 -11.47 -19.09 19.75
C VAL A 117 -10.55 -20.03 18.97
N GLU A 118 -10.12 -21.12 19.59
CA GLU A 118 -9.21 -22.07 18.95
C GLU A 118 -9.91 -22.77 17.77
N GLY A 119 -9.22 -22.85 16.63
CA GLY A 119 -9.79 -23.39 15.40
C GLY A 119 -10.75 -22.44 14.66
N GLU A 120 -10.86 -21.17 15.03
CA GLU A 120 -11.62 -20.17 14.25
C GLU A 120 -10.98 -19.97 12.85
N GLN A 121 -11.78 -20.06 11.80
CA GLN A 121 -11.39 -19.74 10.42
C GLN A 121 -11.09 -18.23 10.29
N GLY A 122 -9.83 -17.85 10.52
CA GLY A 122 -9.39 -16.44 10.48
C GLY A 122 -8.07 -16.15 9.75
N GLY A 123 -7.32 -17.17 9.33
CA GLY A 123 -5.92 -16.96 8.88
C GLY A 123 -5.73 -16.42 7.45
N THR A 124 -6.70 -16.60 6.55
CA THR A 124 -6.49 -16.28 5.12
C THR A 124 -6.79 -14.83 4.76
N GLY A 125 -7.59 -14.12 5.57
CA GLY A 125 -7.96 -12.73 5.33
C GLY A 125 -6.76 -11.79 5.36
N LEU A 126 -5.87 -11.98 6.35
CA LEU A 126 -4.65 -11.18 6.48
C LEU A 126 -3.66 -11.45 5.34
N ALA A 127 -3.42 -12.72 5.01
CA ALA A 127 -2.54 -13.08 3.91
C ALA A 127 -3.04 -12.52 2.57
N THR A 128 -4.34 -12.65 2.30
CA THR A 128 -4.97 -12.12 1.08
C THR A 128 -4.86 -10.59 1.03
N LEU A 129 -5.15 -9.91 2.14
CA LEU A 129 -5.04 -8.45 2.24
C LEU A 129 -3.59 -8.00 1.99
N LEU A 130 -2.60 -8.69 2.56
CA LEU A 130 -1.18 -8.37 2.40
C LEU A 130 -0.72 -8.54 0.95
N VAL A 131 -1.19 -9.60 0.27
CA VAL A 131 -0.92 -9.82 -1.17
C VAL A 131 -1.55 -8.73 -2.04
N VAL A 132 -2.82 -8.38 -1.81
CA VAL A 132 -3.50 -7.31 -2.55
C VAL A 132 -2.76 -5.98 -2.36
N ASN A 133 -2.38 -5.69 -1.13
CA ASN A 133 -1.63 -4.49 -0.76
C ASN A 133 -0.26 -4.42 -1.41
N ALA A 134 0.48 -5.52 -1.44
CA ALA A 134 1.74 -5.62 -2.17
C ALA A 134 1.55 -5.38 -3.67
N GLY A 135 0.47 -5.90 -4.27
CA GLY A 135 0.10 -5.66 -5.66
C GLY A 135 -0.16 -4.18 -5.97
N VAL A 136 -0.90 -3.47 -5.12
CA VAL A 136 -1.17 -2.04 -5.26
C VAL A 136 0.13 -1.22 -5.15
N LEU A 137 0.98 -1.53 -4.18
CA LEU A 137 2.27 -0.88 -4.01
C LEU A 137 3.17 -1.06 -5.23
N LEU A 138 3.23 -2.28 -5.77
CA LEU A 138 3.97 -2.59 -6.99
C LEU A 138 3.44 -1.79 -8.18
N LEU A 139 2.12 -1.74 -8.36
CA LEU A 139 1.49 -0.96 -9.44
C LEU A 139 1.86 0.52 -9.36
N VAL A 140 1.75 1.12 -8.17
CA VAL A 140 2.10 2.54 -7.96
C VAL A 140 3.58 2.78 -8.22
N ALA A 141 4.46 1.90 -7.74
CA ALA A 141 5.90 1.99 -8.00
C ALA A 141 6.20 1.93 -9.50
N VAL A 142 5.58 1.00 -10.24
CA VAL A 142 5.70 0.88 -11.70
C VAL A 142 5.22 2.16 -12.38
N VAL A 143 4.05 2.69 -12.03
CA VAL A 143 3.52 3.94 -12.61
C VAL A 143 4.47 5.11 -12.36
N LEU A 144 5.01 5.24 -11.14
CA LEU A 144 5.94 6.31 -10.81
C LEU A 144 7.29 6.18 -11.53
N LEU A 145 7.77 4.94 -11.74
CA LEU A 145 8.97 4.66 -12.52
C LEU A 145 8.76 4.99 -14.01
N LEU A 146 7.64 4.56 -14.59
CA LEU A 146 7.29 4.83 -15.98
C LEU A 146 7.08 6.33 -16.24
N ARG A 147 6.39 7.02 -15.32
CA ARG A 147 6.15 8.47 -15.42
C ARG A 147 7.41 9.31 -15.17
N GLY A 148 8.44 8.74 -14.55
CA GLY A 148 9.78 9.35 -14.47
C GLY A 148 10.52 9.36 -15.82
N ARG A 149 10.10 8.52 -16.77
CA ARG A 149 10.72 8.37 -18.08
C ARG A 149 10.15 9.32 -19.13
N THR A 150 8.94 9.85 -18.92
CA THR A 150 8.32 10.84 -19.80
C THR A 150 8.78 12.25 -19.40
N ARG A 151 9.98 12.64 -19.85
CA ARG A 151 10.41 14.05 -19.77
C ARG A 151 9.54 14.90 -20.68
N PRO A 152 9.15 16.12 -20.29
CA PRO A 152 8.45 17.02 -21.19
C PRO A 152 9.32 17.28 -22.43
N GLU A 153 8.75 17.03 -23.60
CA GLU A 153 9.36 17.25 -24.90
C GLU A 153 8.96 18.62 -25.41
N LEU A 154 9.93 19.51 -25.54
CA LEU A 154 9.76 20.81 -26.17
C LEU A 154 10.13 20.70 -27.64
N ARG A 155 9.39 21.36 -28.54
CA ARG A 155 9.71 21.37 -29.97
C ARG A 155 10.33 22.70 -30.33
N MET A 156 11.32 22.67 -31.22
CA MET A 156 12.02 23.83 -31.72
C MET A 156 12.31 23.64 -33.21
N VAL A 157 12.25 24.71 -34.00
CA VAL A 157 12.76 24.73 -35.37
C VAL A 157 14.09 25.47 -35.36
N ALA A 158 15.13 24.87 -35.93
CA ALA A 158 16.44 25.48 -36.06
C ALA A 158 16.35 26.70 -36.98
N THR A 159 16.95 27.82 -36.57
CA THR A 159 17.09 29.03 -37.38
C THR A 159 18.53 29.26 -37.81
N ALA A 160 19.45 28.40 -37.38
CA ALA A 160 20.86 28.42 -37.71
C ALA A 160 21.46 27.02 -37.62
N ASP A 161 22.63 26.84 -38.24
CA ASP A 161 23.39 25.60 -38.21
C ASP A 161 23.79 25.20 -36.78
N VAL A 162 23.79 23.88 -36.55
CA VAL A 162 24.13 23.29 -35.26
C VAL A 162 25.64 23.41 -35.01
N ARG A 163 26.04 23.80 -33.79
CA ARG A 163 27.45 23.97 -33.42
C ARG A 163 27.84 22.99 -32.31
N ARG A 164 29.04 22.42 -32.41
CA ARG A 164 29.60 21.62 -31.30
C ARG A 164 30.09 22.54 -30.19
N VAL A 165 29.76 22.22 -28.94
CA VAL A 165 30.16 23.01 -27.77
C VAL A 165 30.61 22.09 -26.64
N PRO A 166 31.38 22.60 -25.66
CA PRO A 166 31.69 21.85 -24.44
C PRO A 166 30.42 21.41 -23.70
N PRO A 167 30.47 20.33 -22.92
CA PRO A 167 29.32 19.82 -22.19
C PRO A 167 28.80 20.84 -21.18
N GLY A 168 27.47 20.98 -21.14
CA GLY A 168 26.79 21.91 -20.26
C GLY A 168 25.38 22.23 -20.76
N PRO A 169 24.32 21.84 -20.04
CA PRO A 169 22.96 22.15 -20.46
C PRO A 169 22.69 23.65 -20.32
N LEU A 170 22.19 24.27 -21.38
CA LEU A 170 21.76 25.66 -21.39
C LEU A 170 20.42 25.77 -22.12
N LEU A 171 19.49 26.50 -21.55
CA LEU A 171 18.25 26.89 -22.22
C LEU A 171 18.04 28.37 -21.95
N GLU A 172 18.47 29.19 -22.89
CA GLU A 172 18.43 30.65 -22.76
C GLU A 172 17.48 31.23 -23.80
N ARG A 173 16.59 32.12 -23.35
CA ARG A 173 15.69 32.87 -24.22
C ARG A 173 16.42 34.11 -24.70
N VAL A 174 16.56 34.26 -26.02
CA VAL A 174 17.21 35.43 -26.62
C VAL A 174 16.19 36.56 -26.78
N GLU A 175 15.14 36.31 -27.56
CA GLU A 175 14.12 37.29 -27.87
C GLU A 175 12.83 36.58 -28.29
N GLY A 176 11.65 37.05 -27.87
CA GLY A 176 10.38 36.47 -28.32
C GLY A 176 10.31 34.96 -28.08
N ASN A 177 10.16 34.15 -29.13
CA ASN A 177 10.17 32.69 -29.05
C ASN A 177 11.51 32.07 -29.48
N ASP A 178 12.57 32.87 -29.60
CA ASP A 178 13.88 32.41 -30.01
C ASP A 178 14.73 32.04 -28.80
N TYR A 179 15.31 30.83 -28.87
CA TYR A 179 16.07 30.22 -27.80
C TYR A 179 17.41 29.73 -28.32
N VAL A 180 18.39 29.76 -27.42
CA VAL A 180 19.66 29.06 -27.55
C VAL A 180 19.59 27.84 -26.63
N VAL A 181 19.72 26.67 -27.22
CA VAL A 181 19.65 25.38 -26.53
C VAL A 181 21.00 24.70 -26.62
N ARG A 182 21.61 24.38 -25.47
CA ARG A 182 22.77 23.51 -25.37
C ARG A 182 22.38 22.22 -24.65
N GLY A 183 22.71 21.09 -25.25
CA GLY A 183 22.41 19.79 -24.67
C GLY A 183 23.15 18.66 -25.35
N ASP A 184 23.08 17.49 -24.74
CA ASP A 184 23.69 16.27 -25.28
C ASP A 184 22.75 15.64 -26.30
N VAL A 185 23.30 15.16 -27.40
CA VAL A 185 22.52 14.46 -28.44
C VAL A 185 22.06 13.11 -27.93
N GLU A 186 20.74 12.97 -27.76
CA GLU A 186 20.09 11.73 -27.35
C GLU A 186 19.70 10.87 -28.57
N SER A 187 19.16 11.49 -29.62
CA SER A 187 18.89 10.84 -30.89
C SER A 187 19.13 11.78 -32.07
N LEU A 188 19.52 11.20 -33.20
CA LEU A 188 19.87 11.89 -34.43
C LEU A 188 19.14 11.24 -35.60
N SER A 189 18.56 12.06 -36.48
CA SER A 189 17.95 11.68 -37.75
C SER A 189 18.34 12.71 -38.82
N GLU A 190 17.95 12.50 -40.08
CA GLU A 190 18.33 13.39 -41.20
C GLU A 190 17.79 14.81 -41.01
N ASP A 191 16.51 14.95 -40.62
CA ASP A 191 15.85 16.26 -40.46
C ASP A 191 15.58 16.64 -39.00
N GLU A 192 15.95 15.78 -38.04
CA GLU A 192 15.60 15.96 -36.64
C GLU A 192 16.72 15.61 -35.67
N LEU A 193 16.75 16.31 -34.55
CA LEU A 193 17.72 16.14 -33.49
C LEU A 193 17.03 16.24 -32.12
N VAL A 194 17.24 15.26 -31.24
CA VAL A 194 16.72 15.31 -29.87
C VAL A 194 17.86 15.57 -28.89
N LEU A 195 17.75 16.66 -28.15
CA LEU A 195 18.70 17.10 -27.15
C LEU A 195 18.19 16.83 -25.74
N ALA A 196 19.04 16.24 -24.91
CA ALA A 196 18.84 16.16 -23.48
C ALA A 196 19.35 17.45 -22.83
N VAL A 197 18.43 18.22 -22.25
CA VAL A 197 18.72 19.52 -21.61
C VAL A 197 18.21 19.47 -20.18
N ALA A 198 19.12 19.27 -19.22
CA ALA A 198 18.81 19.11 -17.80
C ALA A 198 17.67 18.09 -17.55
N ASP A 199 16.49 18.54 -17.12
CA ASP A 199 15.31 17.72 -16.82
C ASP A 199 14.31 17.59 -17.99
N ARG A 200 14.64 18.14 -19.16
CA ARG A 200 13.75 18.19 -20.33
C ARG A 200 14.39 17.55 -21.57
N ARG A 201 13.58 17.31 -22.58
CA ARG A 201 14.01 16.95 -23.93
C ARG A 201 13.61 18.08 -24.88
N VAL A 202 14.51 18.44 -25.79
CA VAL A 202 14.22 19.41 -26.85
C VAL A 202 14.36 18.70 -28.18
N ARG A 203 13.26 18.54 -28.91
CA ARG A 203 13.23 18.04 -30.27
C ARG A 203 13.38 19.22 -31.22
N VAL A 204 14.46 19.20 -31.98
CA VAL A 204 14.84 20.22 -32.94
C VAL A 204 14.55 19.68 -34.33
N LEU A 205 13.75 20.42 -35.11
CA LEU A 205 13.61 20.24 -36.54
C LEU A 205 14.70 21.07 -37.23
N LEU A 206 15.53 20.43 -38.06
CA LEU A 206 16.71 21.07 -38.67
C LEU A 206 16.35 21.97 -39.85
N ASP A 207 15.21 21.75 -40.52
CA ASP A 207 14.71 22.58 -41.64
C ASP A 207 15.79 22.90 -42.71
N GLY A 208 16.63 21.91 -43.05
CA GLY A 208 17.72 22.05 -44.02
C GLY A 208 19.03 22.63 -43.47
N HIS A 209 19.13 22.94 -42.18
CA HIS A 209 20.36 23.40 -41.53
C HIS A 209 21.39 22.30 -41.33
N ALA A 210 22.68 22.67 -41.45
CA ALA A 210 23.77 21.72 -41.35
C ALA A 210 23.92 21.20 -39.90
N ASN A 211 24.08 19.87 -39.79
CA ASN A 211 24.24 19.20 -38.51
C ASN A 211 25.57 18.45 -38.44
N PRO A 212 26.64 19.06 -37.87
CA PRO A 212 27.91 18.38 -37.64
C PRO A 212 27.87 17.47 -36.41
N ALA A 213 26.73 17.25 -35.75
CA ALA A 213 26.66 16.47 -34.52
C ALA A 213 26.93 14.98 -34.74
N SER A 214 27.35 14.30 -33.69
CA SER A 214 27.41 12.84 -33.64
C SER A 214 26.81 12.39 -32.30
N TYR A 215 26.46 11.11 -32.18
CA TYR A 215 25.97 10.56 -30.92
C TYR A 215 26.92 10.91 -29.76
N GLN A 216 26.37 11.25 -28.60
CA GLN A 216 27.11 11.58 -27.37
C GLN A 216 27.96 12.87 -27.41
N HIS A 217 27.77 13.74 -28.41
CA HIS A 217 28.35 15.09 -28.38
C HIS A 217 27.34 16.10 -27.83
N SER A 218 27.87 17.13 -27.15
CA SER A 218 27.08 18.30 -26.75
C SER A 218 27.07 19.33 -27.86
N VAL A 219 25.89 19.89 -28.14
CA VAL A 219 25.70 20.83 -29.25
C VAL A 219 24.87 22.04 -28.83
N GLU A 220 25.15 23.18 -29.45
CA GLU A 220 24.36 24.40 -29.38
C GLU A 220 23.50 24.50 -30.65
N VAL A 221 22.21 24.72 -30.43
CA VAL A 221 21.22 25.00 -31.47
C VAL A 221 20.54 26.32 -31.15
N ARG A 222 20.35 27.15 -32.19
CA ARG A 222 19.51 28.35 -32.12
C ARG A 222 18.25 28.09 -32.91
N GLY A 223 17.11 28.44 -32.34
CA GLY A 223 15.84 28.15 -32.98
C GLY A 223 14.66 28.78 -32.29
N THR A 224 13.53 28.74 -32.97
CA THR A 224 12.26 29.22 -32.44
C THR A 224 11.52 28.06 -31.79
N MET A 225 11.12 28.22 -30.53
CA MET A 225 10.36 27.23 -29.80
C MET A 225 8.92 27.19 -30.29
N ILE A 226 8.44 25.98 -30.57
CA ILE A 226 7.07 25.69 -30.99
C ILE A 226 6.41 24.93 -29.85
N GLY A 227 5.46 25.59 -29.19
CA GLY A 227 4.64 25.01 -28.12
C GLY A 227 3.46 24.22 -28.68
#